data_AF-A0A8T4VVC7-F1
#
_entry.id   AF-A0A8T4VVC7-F1
#
_cell.length_a   1.000
_cell.length_b   1.000
_cell.length_c   1.000
_cell.angle_alpha   90.00
_cell.angle_beta   90.00
_cell.angle_gamma   90.00
#
_symmetry.space_group_name_H-M   'P 1'
#
loop_
_entity.id
_entity.type
_entity.pdbx_description
1 polymer ?
#
loop_
_entity_poly.entity_id
_entity_poly.type
_entity_poly.pdbx_seq_one_letter_code
_entity_poly.pdbx_strand_id
1 'polypeptide(L)'
;LKDQIKEKEDRDAFFMGLGDIVMPGILVVAVYYSVPDALWVSIGTILGTLVGFILLMRYVMKGNPQAGLPLLCGGAITGYIISSLILFGELVGLTVPALPF
;
A
#
# COMPACT_ATOMS: atom_id res chain seq x y z
N LEU A 1 10.54 -8.30 -36.02
CA LEU A 1 9.09 -8.08 -35.74
C LEU A 1 8.61 -8.85 -34.50
N LYS A 2 9.06 -10.11 -34.26
CA LYS A 2 8.72 -10.88 -33.05
C LYS A 2 9.30 -10.30 -31.75
N ASP A 3 10.48 -9.67 -31.79
CA ASP A 3 11.10 -9.08 -30.60
C ASP A 3 10.38 -7.82 -30.09
N GLN A 4 9.82 -7.00 -30.99
CA GLN A 4 9.06 -5.78 -30.65
C GLN A 4 7.70 -6.09 -29.99
N ILE A 5 7.13 -7.26 -30.29
CA ILE A 5 5.87 -7.72 -29.67
C ILE A 5 6.17 -8.27 -28.26
N LYS A 6 7.28 -9.01 -28.11
CA LYS A 6 7.73 -9.55 -26.83
C LYS A 6 8.13 -8.44 -25.84
N GLU A 7 8.82 -7.40 -26.30
CA GLU A 7 9.11 -6.21 -25.49
C GLU A 7 7.84 -5.49 -25.03
N LYS A 8 6.82 -5.36 -25.89
CA LYS A 8 5.53 -4.76 -25.49
C LYS A 8 4.80 -5.60 -24.43
N GLU A 9 4.79 -6.91 -24.61
CA GLU A 9 4.13 -7.85 -23.68
C GLU A 9 4.84 -7.90 -22.31
N ASP A 10 6.17 -7.91 -22.29
CA ASP A 10 6.98 -7.83 -21.06
C ASP A 10 6.81 -6.48 -20.35
N ARG A 11 6.67 -5.38 -21.11
CA ARG A 11 6.40 -4.04 -20.54
C ARG A 11 5.02 -3.98 -19.91
N ASP A 12 3.99 -4.53 -20.54
CA ASP A 12 2.63 -4.55 -19.98
C ASP A 12 2.54 -5.40 -18.71
N ALA A 13 3.24 -6.55 -18.65
CA ALA A 13 3.33 -7.37 -17.44
C ALA A 13 4.10 -6.65 -16.32
N PHE A 14 5.18 -5.93 -16.66
CA PHE A 14 5.92 -5.12 -15.70
C PHE A 14 5.06 -3.95 -15.19
N PHE A 15 4.30 -3.26 -16.07
CA PHE A 15 3.35 -2.21 -15.68
C PHE A 15 2.22 -2.74 -14.80
N MET A 16 1.78 -3.98 -15.00
CA MET A 16 0.74 -4.61 -14.17
C MET A 16 1.24 -4.87 -12.73
N GLY A 17 2.49 -5.30 -12.55
CA GLY A 17 3.08 -5.54 -11.22
C GLY A 17 3.62 -4.27 -10.52
N LEU A 18 4.12 -3.29 -11.28
CA LEU A 18 4.64 -2.03 -10.73
C LEU A 18 3.52 -1.17 -10.13
N GLY A 19 2.39 -1.06 -10.82
CA GLY A 19 1.24 -0.30 -10.33
C GLY A 19 0.73 -0.78 -8.98
N ASP A 20 0.87 -2.09 -8.75
CA ASP A 20 0.46 -2.78 -7.53
C ASP A 20 1.26 -2.34 -6.30
N ILE A 21 2.57 -2.11 -6.47
CA ILE A 21 3.45 -1.58 -5.42
C ILE A 21 3.36 -0.06 -5.28
N VAL A 22 3.12 0.66 -6.38
CA VAL A 22 3.05 2.13 -6.38
C VAL A 22 1.83 2.65 -5.62
N MET A 23 0.67 1.99 -5.76
CA MET A 23 -0.57 2.41 -5.07
C MET A 23 -0.44 2.50 -3.54
N PRO A 24 -0.03 1.45 -2.82
CA PRO A 24 0.15 1.55 -1.38
C PRO A 24 1.37 2.40 -1.00
N GLY A 25 2.36 2.55 -1.89
CA GLY A 25 3.46 3.51 -1.71
C GLY A 25 2.97 4.96 -1.61
N ILE A 26 2.01 5.34 -2.46
CA ILE A 26 1.37 6.67 -2.40
C ILE A 26 0.65 6.87 -1.06
N LEU A 27 -0.02 5.84 -0.55
CA LEU A 27 -0.69 5.90 0.76
C LEU A 27 0.31 6.18 1.89
N VAL A 28 1.45 5.50 1.90
CA VAL A 28 2.51 5.71 2.91
C VAL A 28 3.04 7.15 2.88
N VAL A 29 3.26 7.69 1.68
CA VAL A 29 3.73 9.08 1.50
C VAL A 29 2.67 10.09 1.95
N ALA A 30 1.40 9.84 1.63
CA ALA A 30 0.29 10.70 2.08
C ALA A 30 0.18 10.73 3.61
N VAL A 31 0.32 9.59 4.28
CA VAL A 31 0.32 9.50 5.75
C VAL A 31 1.49 10.27 6.34
N TYR A 32 2.68 10.17 5.74
CA TYR A 32 3.86 10.89 6.20
C TYR A 32 3.71 12.42 6.11
N TYR A 33 3.08 12.91 5.05
CA TYR A 33 2.89 14.34 4.84
C TYR A 33 1.71 14.93 5.64
N SER A 34 0.69 14.12 5.92
CA SER A 34 -0.55 14.60 6.53
C SER A 34 -0.46 14.78 8.06
N VAL A 35 0.56 14.26 8.74
CA VAL A 35 0.58 14.13 10.21
C VAL A 35 1.94 14.56 10.80
N PRO A 36 1.99 15.42 11.83
CA PRO A 36 3.21 15.66 12.61
C PRO A 36 3.56 14.41 13.43
N ASP A 37 4.83 13.99 13.39
CA ASP A 37 5.33 12.72 13.99
C ASP A 37 4.76 11.43 13.37
N ALA A 38 4.37 11.48 12.09
CA ALA A 38 3.88 10.34 11.31
C ALA A 38 4.87 9.17 11.16
N LEU A 39 6.16 9.32 11.51
CA LEU A 39 7.20 8.32 11.26
C LEU A 39 6.79 6.92 11.75
N TRP A 40 6.24 6.85 12.96
CA TRP A 40 5.80 5.58 13.55
C TRP A 40 4.57 5.01 12.83
N VAL A 41 3.66 5.86 12.37
CA VAL A 41 2.46 5.45 11.61
C VAL A 41 2.84 5.00 10.19
N SER A 42 3.76 5.70 9.52
CA SER A 42 4.29 5.32 8.22
C SER A 42 5.02 3.97 8.28
N ILE A 43 5.84 3.74 9.30
CA ILE A 43 6.49 2.43 9.53
C ILE A 43 5.45 1.34 9.72
N GLY A 44 4.41 1.58 10.52
CA GLY A 44 3.34 0.61 10.72
C GLY A 44 2.48 0.36 9.47
N THR A 45 2.30 1.38 8.62
CA THR A 45 1.65 1.26 7.31
C THR A 45 2.49 0.41 6.34
N ILE A 46 3.81 0.62 6.33
CA ILE A 46 4.79 -0.19 5.57
C ILE A 46 4.80 -1.66 6.06
N LEU A 47 4.70 -1.87 7.37
CA LEU A 47 4.59 -3.22 7.94
C LEU A 47 3.27 -3.88 7.53
N GLY A 48 2.16 -3.13 7.50
CA GLY A 48 0.86 -3.61 7.01
C GLY A 48 0.88 -4.03 5.55
N THR A 49 1.53 -3.25 4.67
CA THR A 49 1.74 -3.65 3.27
C THR A 49 2.57 -4.92 3.15
N LEU A 50 3.65 -5.04 3.93
CA LEU A 50 4.49 -6.25 3.97
C LEU A 50 3.69 -7.48 4.40
N VAL A 51 2.86 -7.36 5.43
CA VAL A 51 1.98 -8.45 5.88
C VAL A 51 0.94 -8.78 4.80
N GLY A 52 0.33 -7.78 4.17
CA GLY A 52 -0.57 -7.96 3.02
C GLY A 52 0.10 -8.70 1.86
N PHE A 53 1.37 -8.37 1.57
CA PHE A 53 2.18 -9.04 0.56
C PHE A 53 2.45 -10.51 0.91
N ILE A 54 2.78 -10.81 2.17
CA ILE A 54 3.01 -12.19 2.64
C ILE A 54 1.72 -13.02 2.53
N LEU A 55 0.57 -12.45 2.89
CA LEU A 55 -0.73 -13.11 2.75
C LEU A 55 -1.08 -13.38 1.28
N LEU A 56 -0.83 -12.41 0.41
CA LEU A 56 -1.02 -12.53 -1.03
C LEU A 56 -0.15 -13.66 -1.60
N MET A 57 1.15 -13.69 -1.26
CA MET A 57 2.05 -14.77 -1.67
C MET A 57 1.58 -16.14 -1.18
N ARG A 58 1.05 -16.23 0.05
CA ARG A 58 0.45 -17.48 0.55
C ARG A 58 -0.80 -17.90 -0.23
N TYR A 59 -1.65 -16.95 -0.63
CA TYR A 59 -2.85 -17.23 -1.42
C TYR A 59 -2.53 -17.62 -2.87
N VAL A 60 -1.54 -16.96 -3.48
CA VAL A 60 -1.02 -17.30 -4.81
C VAL A 60 -0.45 -18.72 -4.83
N MET A 61 0.32 -19.09 -3.81
CA MET A 61 0.81 -20.47 -3.65
C MET A 61 -0.33 -21.51 -3.48
N LYS A 62 -1.52 -21.07 -3.05
CA LYS A 62 -2.70 -21.92 -2.89
C LYS A 62 -3.47 -22.15 -4.19
N GLY A 63 -3.05 -21.53 -5.30
CA GLY A 63 -3.58 -21.79 -6.64
C GLY A 63 -4.82 -20.96 -7.03
N ASN A 64 -5.28 -20.04 -6.18
CA ASN A 64 -6.32 -19.08 -6.54
C ASN A 64 -5.64 -17.78 -6.98
N PRO A 65 -5.55 -17.48 -8.28
CA PRO A 65 -5.00 -16.21 -8.76
C PRO A 65 -5.93 -15.08 -8.35
N GLN A 66 -5.64 -14.48 -7.20
CA GLN A 66 -6.34 -13.33 -6.68
C GLN A 66 -5.60 -12.07 -7.15
N ALA A 67 -6.33 -11.04 -7.57
CA ALA A 67 -5.74 -9.76 -7.92
C ALA A 67 -4.90 -9.27 -6.73
N GLY A 68 -3.62 -8.96 -6.97
CA GLY A 68 -2.71 -8.54 -5.92
C GLY A 68 -3.12 -7.21 -5.27
N LEU A 69 -3.60 -6.31 -6.13
CA LEU A 69 -4.07 -4.95 -5.80
C LEU A 69 -5.00 -4.83 -4.60
N PRO A 70 -6.14 -5.52 -4.51
CA PRO A 70 -7.02 -5.42 -3.34
C PRO A 70 -6.38 -5.95 -2.04
N LEU A 71 -5.51 -6.97 -2.10
CA LEU A 71 -4.92 -7.57 -0.91
C LEU A 71 -3.73 -6.74 -0.40
N LEU A 72 -2.94 -6.17 -1.31
CA LEU A 72 -1.81 -5.30 -0.99
C LEU A 72 -2.28 -3.94 -0.45
N CYS A 73 -3.24 -3.31 -1.13
CA CYS A 73 -3.88 -2.09 -0.65
C CYS A 73 -4.68 -2.33 0.63
N GLY A 74 -5.37 -3.47 0.76
CA GLY A 74 -6.08 -3.85 1.98
C GLY A 74 -5.15 -4.02 3.18
N GLY A 75 -3.97 -4.62 2.99
CA GLY A 75 -2.93 -4.71 4.01
C GLY A 75 -2.37 -3.35 4.40
N ALA A 76 -2.14 -2.47 3.41
CA ALA A 76 -1.70 -1.09 3.65
C ALA A 76 -2.72 -0.31 4.50
N ILE A 77 -4.00 -0.36 4.13
CA ILE A 77 -5.09 0.33 4.85
C ILE A 77 -5.25 -0.24 6.26
N THR A 78 -5.22 -1.56 6.41
CA THR A 78 -5.34 -2.21 7.73
C THR A 78 -4.14 -1.85 8.63
N GLY A 79 -2.93 -1.82 8.07
CA GLY A 79 -1.73 -1.37 8.76
C GLY A 79 -1.81 0.09 9.19
N TYR A 80 -2.29 0.96 8.31
CA TYR A 80 -2.55 2.36 8.62
C TYR A 80 -3.55 2.51 9.77
N ILE A 81 -4.71 1.83 9.70
CA ILE A 81 -5.76 1.89 10.73
C ILE A 81 -5.22 1.42 12.08
N ILE A 82 -4.54 0.27 12.12
CA ILE A 82 -3.97 -0.29 13.36
C ILE A 82 -2.91 0.64 13.94
N SER A 83 -2.03 1.17 13.10
CA SER A 83 -0.92 2.03 13.56
C SER A 83 -1.42 3.39 14.03
N SER A 84 -2.41 3.96 13.33
CA SER A 84 -3.07 5.22 13.70
C SER A 84 -3.81 5.07 15.04
N LEU A 85 -4.56 3.98 15.23
CA LEU A 85 -5.26 3.68 16.48
C LEU A 85 -4.31 3.45 17.67
N ILE A 86 -3.21 2.71 17.50
CA ILE A 86 -2.28 2.39 18.59
C ILE A 86 -1.49 3.63 19.04
N LEU A 87 -1.07 4.48 18.12
CA LEU A 87 -0.19 5.61 18.43
C LEU A 87 -0.96 6.86 18.87
N PHE A 88 -2.09 7.16 18.25
CA PHE A 88 -2.81 8.41 18.47
C PHE A 88 -4.22 8.23 19.05
N GLY A 89 -4.79 7.02 19.03
CA GLY A 89 -6.16 6.76 19.52
C GLY A 89 -7.27 7.36 18.65
N GLU A 90 -6.93 8.09 17.59
CA GLU A 90 -7.84 8.66 16.58
C GLU A 90 -7.34 8.36 15.16
N LEU A 91 -8.21 8.45 14.15
CA LEU A 91 -7.79 8.39 12.75
C LEU A 91 -7.09 9.69 12.35
N VAL A 92 -5.79 9.74 12.64
CA VAL A 92 -4.95 10.90 12.32
C VAL A 92 -4.72 10.95 10.82
N GLY A 93 -5.42 11.89 10.18
CA GLY A 93 -5.58 12.03 8.73
C GLY A 93 -6.98 12.53 8.34
N LEU A 94 -8.00 12.33 9.19
CA LEU A 94 -9.35 12.90 9.03
C LEU A 94 -9.69 13.96 10.10
N THR A 95 -8.85 14.11 11.12
CA THR A 95 -8.89 15.27 12.01
C THR A 95 -8.44 16.48 11.20
N VAL A 96 -9.43 17.14 10.60
CA VAL A 96 -9.34 18.48 10.01
C VAL A 96 -8.35 19.27 10.86
N PRO A 97 -7.29 19.87 10.29
CA PRO A 97 -6.54 20.85 11.04
C PRO A 97 -7.59 21.86 11.47
N ALA A 98 -7.83 21.97 12.78
CA ALA A 98 -8.45 23.15 13.31
C ALA A 98 -7.52 24.27 12.85
N LEU A 99 -7.92 24.94 11.78
CA LEU A 99 -7.29 26.14 11.27
C LEU A 99 -7.05 27.07 12.48
N PRO A 100 -5.82 27.42 12.86
CA PRO A 100 -5.60 28.79 13.20
C PRO A 100 -5.45 29.54 11.87
N PHE A 101 -6.12 30.69 11.80
CA PHE A 101 -5.91 31.73 10.82
C PHE A 101 -4.43 31.94 10.44
#